data_AF-A0AA90Q0V4-F1
#
_entry.id   AF-A0AA90Q0V4-F1
#
_cell.length_a   1.000
_cell.length_b   1.000
_cell.length_c   1.000
_cell.angle_alpha   90.00
_cell.angle_beta   90.00
_cell.angle_gamma   90.00
#
_symmetry.space_group_name_H-M   'P 1'
#
loop_
_entity.id
_entity.type
_entity.pdbx_description
1 polymer ?
#
loop_
_entity_poly.entity_id
_entity_poly.type
_entity_poly.pdbx_seq_one_letter_code
_entity_poly.pdbx_strand_id
1 'polypeptide(L)'
;MEIYLLTPGSRGVPLHTRCTGTGRFVRQMGPPGRFGVIDLVLEPVPEYGCTLSWEVSEEQIPVMFLDAVISSIKHVLAEDAFDGDYLSGCRIRVVDGAYNSTDSKISCYQMATVMAMREALRAAGLYAPVDSTAP
;
A
#
# COMPACT_ATOMS: atom_id res chain seq x y z
N MET A 1 -10.25 8.82 8.41
CA MET A 1 -10.82 7.59 9.03
C MET A 1 -9.67 6.65 9.35
N GLU A 2 -9.59 6.07 10.56
CA GLU A 2 -8.48 5.16 10.94
C GLU A 2 -8.98 3.72 11.04
N ILE A 3 -8.25 2.77 10.44
CA ILE A 3 -8.58 1.35 10.37
C ILE A 3 -7.42 0.55 10.94
N TYR A 4 -7.70 -0.31 11.90
CA TYR A 4 -6.69 -1.23 12.46
C TYR A 4 -6.51 -2.43 11.53
N LEU A 5 -5.26 -2.67 11.11
CA LEU A 5 -4.89 -3.83 10.32
C LEU A 5 -4.34 -4.88 11.29
N LEU A 6 -5.08 -5.98 11.46
CA LEU A 6 -4.65 -7.10 12.26
C LEU A 6 -3.50 -7.82 11.53
N THR A 7 -2.29 -7.68 12.04
CA THR A 7 -1.13 -8.47 11.60
C THR A 7 -1.01 -9.74 12.47
N PRO A 8 -0.89 -10.93 11.86
CA PRO A 8 -0.74 -12.17 12.61
C PRO A 8 0.71 -12.32 13.10
N GLY A 9 1.08 -11.66 14.19
CA GLY A 9 2.42 -11.84 14.75
C GLY A 9 2.73 -10.96 15.95
N SER A 10 3.41 -11.53 16.95
CA SER A 10 3.99 -10.82 18.10
C SER A 10 5.41 -10.30 17.83
N ARG A 11 5.93 -10.53 16.61
CA ARG A 11 7.24 -10.09 16.12
C ARG A 11 7.06 -9.46 14.75
N GLY A 12 7.82 -8.41 14.49
CA GLY A 12 7.85 -7.78 13.19
C GLY A 12 8.93 -6.73 13.09
N VAL A 13 9.36 -6.44 11.86
CA VAL A 13 10.37 -5.44 11.57
C VAL A 13 9.74 -4.06 11.74
N PRO A 14 10.22 -3.23 12.68
CA PRO A 14 9.70 -1.89 12.86
C PRO A 14 10.13 -0.99 11.69
N LEU A 15 9.21 -0.14 11.25
CA LEU A 15 9.59 0.98 10.41
C LEU A 15 10.40 1.97 11.26
N HIS A 16 11.57 2.38 10.79
CA HIS A 16 12.41 3.37 11.50
C HIS A 16 12.30 4.78 10.92
N THR A 17 11.98 4.87 9.63
CA THR A 17 12.00 6.13 8.89
C THR A 17 10.67 6.33 8.21
N ARG A 18 10.16 7.57 8.22
CA ARG A 18 9.00 7.94 7.42
C ARG A 18 9.35 7.86 5.94
N CYS A 19 8.56 7.14 5.17
CA CYS A 19 8.73 7.03 3.73
C CYS A 19 7.41 7.27 3.00
N THR A 20 7.52 7.63 1.73
CA THR A 20 6.37 7.91 0.86
C THR A 20 6.44 6.98 -0.34
N GLY A 21 5.29 6.54 -0.83
CA GLY A 21 5.19 5.68 -1.99
C GLY A 21 4.05 6.11 -2.88
N THR A 22 4.34 6.15 -4.18
CA THR A 22 3.37 6.48 -5.22
C THR A 22 3.16 5.26 -6.10
N GLY A 23 1.90 4.87 -6.25
CA GLY A 23 1.49 3.76 -7.09
C GLY A 23 0.67 4.26 -8.25
N ARG A 24 1.20 4.12 -9.47
CA ARG A 24 0.52 4.58 -10.68
C ARG A 24 0.32 3.42 -11.65
N PHE A 25 -0.89 2.90 -11.70
CA PHE A 25 -1.29 1.88 -12.66
C PHE A 25 -2.08 2.51 -13.79
N VAL A 26 -1.35 2.96 -14.82
CA VAL A 26 -1.93 3.53 -16.04
C VAL A 26 -1.50 2.68 -17.22
N ARG A 27 -2.44 1.97 -17.82
CA ARG A 27 -2.22 1.27 -19.11
C ARG A 27 -3.19 1.80 -20.14
N GLN A 28 -2.62 2.47 -21.14
CA GLN A 28 -3.32 2.94 -22.32
C GLN A 28 -3.16 1.86 -23.42
N MET A 29 -3.91 0.76 -23.30
CA MET A 29 -3.95 -0.29 -24.33
C MET A 29 -5.41 -0.59 -24.68
N GLY A 30 -5.95 0.20 -25.61
CA GLY A 30 -7.32 0.07 -26.15
C GLY A 30 -8.44 0.38 -25.14
N PRO A 31 -9.67 0.67 -25.60
CA PRO A 31 -10.82 0.79 -24.73
C PRO A 31 -11.24 -0.60 -24.21
N PRO A 32 -11.56 -0.76 -22.90
CA PRO A 32 -11.51 0.25 -21.84
C PRO A 32 -10.10 0.41 -21.23
N GLY A 33 -9.73 1.65 -20.92
CA GLY A 33 -8.45 1.98 -20.27
C GLY A 33 -8.34 1.41 -18.86
N ARG A 34 -7.13 1.40 -18.31
CA ARG A 34 -6.86 1.03 -16.91
C ARG A 34 -6.20 2.21 -16.21
N PHE A 35 -6.88 2.77 -15.22
CA PHE A 35 -6.40 3.92 -14.45
C PHE A 35 -6.57 3.72 -12.94
N GLY A 36 -5.47 3.82 -12.20
CA GLY A 36 -5.49 3.88 -10.74
C GLY A 36 -4.23 4.58 -10.25
N VAL A 37 -4.40 5.59 -9.40
CA VAL A 37 -3.29 6.31 -8.77
C VAL A 37 -3.57 6.43 -7.29
N ILE A 38 -2.57 6.10 -6.48
CA ILE A 38 -2.64 6.22 -5.03
C ILE A 38 -1.28 6.67 -4.50
N ASP A 39 -1.32 7.63 -3.58
CA ASP A 39 -0.16 8.12 -2.86
C ASP A 39 -0.34 7.81 -1.38
N LEU A 40 0.68 7.16 -0.82
CA LEU A 40 0.70 6.79 0.59
C LEU A 40 1.97 7.21 1.29
N VAL A 41 1.85 7.36 2.59
CA VAL A 41 2.93 7.68 3.51
C VAL A 41 2.95 6.59 4.56
N LEU A 42 4.10 5.96 4.77
CA LEU A 42 4.33 5.07 5.90
C LEU A 42 5.04 5.87 6.99
N GLU A 43 4.44 5.90 8.17
CA GLU A 43 4.99 6.56 9.35
C GLU A 43 5.34 5.52 10.42
N PRO A 44 6.53 5.59 11.03
CA PRO A 44 6.91 4.69 12.09
C PRO A 44 6.09 5.00 13.34
N VAL A 45 5.53 3.97 13.98
CA VAL A 45 4.82 4.10 15.25
C VAL A 45 5.43 3.19 16.30
N PRO A 46 5.50 3.63 17.57
CA PRO A 46 6.13 2.86 18.64
C PRO A 46 5.28 1.65 19.09
N GLU A 47 4.01 1.60 18.71
CA GLU A 47 3.09 0.52 19.06
C GLU A 47 3.21 -0.65 18.10
N TYR A 48 2.99 -1.87 18.59
CA TYR A 48 2.91 -3.05 17.72
C TYR A 48 1.62 -3.03 16.89
N GLY A 49 1.74 -3.39 15.62
CA GLY A 49 0.62 -3.45 14.68
C GLY A 49 0.74 -2.45 13.54
N CYS A 50 -0.22 -2.53 12.63
CA CYS A 50 -0.32 -1.62 11.50
C CYS A 50 -1.67 -0.90 11.52
N THR A 51 -1.68 0.42 11.31
CA THR A 51 -2.93 1.18 11.13
C THR A 51 -2.98 1.83 9.77
N LEU A 52 -4.18 1.97 9.22
CA LEU A 52 -4.45 2.65 7.96
C LEU A 52 -5.27 3.92 8.23
N SER A 53 -4.70 5.08 7.94
CA SER A 53 -5.39 6.36 7.90
C SER A 53 -5.86 6.63 6.47
N TRP A 54 -7.17 6.71 6.27
CA TRP A 54 -7.80 7.17 5.04
C TRP A 54 -8.03 8.68 5.14
N GLU A 55 -7.23 9.46 4.41
CA GLU A 55 -7.24 10.92 4.44
C GLU A 55 -7.66 11.55 3.09
N VAL A 56 -7.94 10.72 2.09
CA VAL A 56 -8.44 11.16 0.78
C VAL A 56 -9.94 11.42 0.77
N SER A 57 -10.36 12.37 -0.05
CA SER A 57 -11.77 12.70 -0.28
C SER A 57 -12.42 11.78 -1.34
N GLU A 58 -13.75 11.79 -1.43
CA GLU A 58 -14.48 11.00 -2.44
C GLU A 58 -14.15 11.42 -3.88
N GLU A 59 -13.75 12.69 -4.09
CA GLU A 59 -13.31 13.19 -5.38
C GLU A 59 -11.95 12.61 -5.82
N GLN A 60 -11.06 12.36 -4.86
CA GLN A 60 -9.74 11.76 -5.12
C GLN A 60 -9.85 10.25 -5.30
N ILE A 61 -10.47 9.57 -4.33
CA ILE A 61 -10.70 8.13 -4.37
C ILE A 61 -12.08 7.84 -3.76
N PRO A 62 -13.06 7.41 -4.58
CA PRO A 62 -14.36 6.99 -4.08
C PRO A 62 -14.25 5.85 -3.06
N VAL A 63 -15.11 5.88 -2.03
CA VAL A 63 -15.10 4.88 -0.93
C VAL A 63 -15.31 3.44 -1.41
N MET A 64 -15.91 3.23 -2.59
CA MET A 64 -16.05 1.90 -3.20
C MET A 64 -14.70 1.19 -3.48
N PHE A 65 -13.59 1.93 -3.56
CA PHE A 65 -12.25 1.37 -3.75
C PHE A 65 -11.53 1.08 -2.42
N LEU A 66 -12.06 1.56 -1.29
CA LEU A 66 -11.46 1.41 0.03
C LEU A 66 -11.16 -0.06 0.36
N ASP A 67 -12.12 -0.96 0.16
CA ASP A 67 -11.93 -2.39 0.44
C ASP A 67 -10.83 -3.01 -0.42
N ALA A 68 -10.68 -2.52 -1.65
CA ALA A 68 -9.65 -2.94 -2.58
C ALA A 68 -8.26 -2.50 -2.11
N VAL A 69 -8.16 -1.25 -1.63
CA VAL A 69 -6.93 -0.70 -1.05
C VAL A 69 -6.57 -1.45 0.24
N ILE A 70 -7.52 -1.64 1.17
CA ILE A 70 -7.31 -2.36 2.42
C ILE A 70 -6.82 -3.79 2.16
N SER A 71 -7.51 -4.53 1.29
CA SER A 71 -7.13 -5.92 0.98
C SER A 71 -5.74 -6.00 0.34
N SER A 72 -5.38 -5.02 -0.50
CA SER A 72 -4.06 -4.96 -1.12
C SER A 72 -2.95 -4.60 -0.13
N ILE A 73 -3.20 -3.67 0.80
CA ILE A 73 -2.25 -3.38 1.88
C ILE A 73 -2.03 -4.61 2.74
N LYS A 74 -3.12 -5.28 3.16
CA LYS A 74 -3.04 -6.53 3.93
C LYS A 74 -2.27 -7.62 3.18
N HIS A 75 -2.44 -7.69 1.85
CA HIS A 75 -1.69 -8.62 1.02
C HIS A 75 -0.19 -8.34 1.08
N VAL A 76 0.25 -7.09 0.89
CA VAL A 76 1.67 -6.72 0.96
C VAL A 76 2.25 -6.93 2.36
N LEU A 77 1.48 -6.62 3.42
CA LEU A 77 1.90 -6.87 4.80
C LEU A 77 2.04 -8.36 5.14
N ALA A 78 1.36 -9.23 4.40
CA ALA A 78 1.43 -10.68 4.54
C ALA A 78 2.45 -11.34 3.58
N GLU A 79 3.11 -10.57 2.71
CA GLU A 79 4.21 -11.09 1.89
C GLU A 79 5.45 -11.34 2.78
N ASP A 80 6.13 -12.47 2.61
CA ASP A 80 7.41 -12.81 3.26
C ASP A 80 8.61 -12.01 2.69
N ALA A 81 8.40 -10.74 2.35
CA ALA A 81 9.41 -9.88 1.72
C ALA A 81 10.38 -9.20 2.71
N PHE A 82 10.18 -9.40 4.02
CA PHE A 82 10.92 -8.74 5.10
C PHE A 82 11.88 -9.71 5.83
N ASP A 83 12.63 -10.51 5.07
CA ASP A 83 13.62 -11.47 5.58
C ASP A 83 13.02 -12.52 6.57
N GLY A 84 11.78 -12.94 6.31
CA GLY A 84 11.06 -13.94 7.11
C GLY A 84 10.30 -13.41 8.33
N ASP A 85 10.26 -12.08 8.53
CA ASP A 85 9.41 -11.42 9.53
C ASP A 85 8.24 -10.64 8.89
N TYR A 86 7.30 -10.17 9.71
CA TYR A 86 6.18 -9.32 9.27
C TYR A 86 6.49 -7.84 9.48
N LEU A 87 5.95 -6.94 8.66
CA LEU A 87 6.04 -5.50 8.97
C LEU A 87 5.14 -5.17 10.17
N SER A 88 5.69 -4.45 11.15
CA SER A 88 4.95 -3.98 12.33
C SER A 88 5.39 -2.56 12.70
N GLY A 89 4.61 -1.88 13.55
CA GLY A 89 4.94 -0.54 13.99
C GLY A 89 4.91 0.48 12.87
N CYS A 90 3.93 0.39 11.97
CA CYS A 90 3.74 1.39 10.93
C CYS A 90 2.29 1.88 10.82
N ARG A 91 2.13 3.19 10.64
CA ARG A 91 0.89 3.82 10.23
C ARG A 91 0.97 4.12 8.74
N ILE A 92 0.11 3.49 7.96
CA ILE A 92 -0.07 3.74 6.53
C ILE A 92 -1.10 4.85 6.36
N ARG A 93 -0.76 5.94 5.71
CA ARG A 93 -1.67 7.06 5.44
C ARG A 93 -1.89 7.18 3.95
N VAL A 94 -3.12 7.04 3.49
CA VAL A 94 -3.49 7.35 2.09
C VAL A 94 -3.79 8.83 2.04
N VAL A 95 -2.87 9.60 1.46
CA VAL A 95 -2.87 11.06 1.51
C VAL A 95 -3.38 11.70 0.22
N ASP A 96 -3.22 11.00 -0.90
CA ASP A 96 -3.67 11.49 -2.21
C ASP A 96 -3.98 10.31 -3.14
N GLY A 97 -4.62 10.61 -4.26
CA GLY A 97 -4.91 9.68 -5.33
C GLY A 97 -5.69 10.33 -6.45
N ALA A 98 -5.80 9.62 -7.56
CA ALA A 98 -6.56 10.10 -8.71
C ALA A 98 -7.53 9.02 -9.18
N TYR A 99 -8.76 9.46 -9.44
CA TYR A 99 -9.87 8.65 -9.93
C TYR A 99 -10.34 9.12 -11.31
N ASN A 100 -10.74 8.17 -12.15
CA ASN A 100 -11.42 8.43 -13.42
C ASN A 100 -12.65 7.53 -13.52
N SER A 101 -13.85 8.10 -13.66
CA SER A 101 -15.10 7.34 -13.67
C SER A 101 -15.25 6.35 -14.82
N THR A 102 -14.51 6.54 -15.92
CA THR A 102 -14.59 5.69 -17.12
C THR A 102 -13.51 4.61 -17.13
N ASP A 103 -12.30 4.95 -16.72
CA ASP A 103 -11.12 4.08 -16.82
C ASP A 103 -10.70 3.44 -15.48
N SER A 104 -11.19 3.93 -14.35
CA SER A 104 -10.87 3.36 -13.05
C SER A 104 -11.67 2.11 -12.73
N LYS A 105 -10.95 1.09 -12.30
CA LYS A 105 -11.51 -0.18 -11.83
C LYS A 105 -10.89 -0.57 -10.51
N ILE A 106 -11.61 -1.40 -9.76
CA ILE A 106 -11.19 -1.95 -8.47
C ILE A 106 -9.80 -2.61 -8.60
N SER A 107 -9.60 -3.42 -9.65
CA SER A 107 -8.32 -4.08 -9.91
C SER A 107 -7.15 -3.14 -10.22
N CYS A 108 -7.42 -1.94 -10.74
CA CYS A 108 -6.39 -0.94 -11.01
C CYS A 108 -5.89 -0.32 -9.69
N TYR A 109 -6.81 -0.02 -8.77
CA TYR A 109 -6.45 0.45 -7.43
C TYR A 109 -5.75 -0.60 -6.60
N GLN A 110 -6.11 -1.88 -6.74
CA GLN A 110 -5.38 -2.95 -6.07
C GLN A 110 -3.91 -2.96 -6.51
N MET A 111 -3.66 -2.93 -7.82
CA MET A 111 -2.30 -2.91 -8.37
C MET A 111 -1.55 -1.63 -7.98
N ALA A 112 -2.20 -0.47 -8.09
CA ALA A 112 -1.60 0.81 -7.68
C ALA A 112 -1.21 0.78 -6.19
N THR A 113 -2.06 0.25 -5.32
CA THR A 113 -1.78 0.13 -3.89
C THR A 113 -0.58 -0.75 -3.60
N VAL A 114 -0.49 -1.92 -4.25
CA VAL A 114 0.67 -2.81 -4.13
C VAL A 114 1.95 -2.10 -4.59
N MET A 115 1.89 -1.37 -5.71
CA MET A 115 3.04 -0.61 -6.21
C MET A 115 3.47 0.50 -5.23
N ALA A 116 2.51 1.26 -4.69
CA ALA A 116 2.78 2.34 -3.74
C ALA A 116 3.42 1.81 -2.44
N MET A 117 2.88 0.72 -1.90
CA MET A 117 3.42 0.08 -0.69
C MET A 117 4.84 -0.42 -0.93
N ARG A 118 5.07 -1.17 -2.01
CA ARG A 118 6.40 -1.70 -2.36
C ARG A 118 7.42 -0.58 -2.57
N GLU A 119 7.02 0.53 -3.18
CA GLU A 119 7.89 1.69 -3.35
C GLU A 119 8.26 2.34 -2.01
N ALA A 120 7.28 2.57 -1.13
CA ALA A 120 7.53 3.13 0.20
C ALA A 120 8.44 2.21 1.05
N LEU A 121 8.18 0.89 1.02
CA LEU A 121 8.99 -0.08 1.77
C LEU A 121 10.40 -0.23 1.21
N ARG A 122 10.58 -0.14 -0.12
CA ARG A 122 11.90 -0.08 -0.75
C ARG A 122 12.66 1.17 -0.33
N ALA A 123 12.00 2.32 -0.28
CA ALA A 123 12.60 3.56 0.21
C ALA A 123 13.00 3.48 1.70
N ALA A 124 12.31 2.65 2.50
CA ALA A 124 12.68 2.34 3.87
C ALA A 124 13.79 1.29 4.01
N GLY A 125 14.21 0.64 2.91
CA GLY A 125 15.18 -0.47 2.94
C GLY A 125 14.62 -1.78 3.50
N LEU A 126 13.29 -1.90 3.62
CA LEU A 126 12.60 -3.04 4.22
C LEU A 126 12.08 -4.05 3.19
N TYR A 127 12.00 -3.67 1.91
CA TYR A 127 11.50 -4.54 0.85
C TYR A 127 12.62 -4.93 -0.10
N ALA A 128 13.06 -6.18 -0.01
CA ALA A 128 13.85 -6.81 -1.06
C ALA A 128 12.88 -7.51 -2.03
N PRO A 129 12.94 -7.25 -3.34
CA PRO A 129 12.22 -8.10 -4.28
C PRO A 129 12.68 -9.55 -4.07
N VAL A 130 11.73 -10.48 -4.00
CA VAL A 130 11.97 -11.93 -3.77
C VAL A 130 12.99 -12.55 -4.75
N ASP A 131 13.37 -11.85 -5.82
CA ASP A 131 14.42 -12.25 -6.77
C ASP A 131 15.88 -12.09 -6.28
N SER A 132 16.13 -11.63 -5.05
CA SER A 132 17.51 -11.46 -4.56
C SER A 132 17.88 -12.35 -3.36
N THR A 133 17.67 -13.66 -3.49
CA THR A 133 18.54 -14.76 -3.03
C THR A 133 17.76 -16.06 -3.23
N ALA A 134 18.29 -17.14 -3.81
CA ALA A 134 19.69 -17.56 -3.79
C ALA A 134 19.95 -18.63 -4.90
N PRO A 135 21.21 -19.03 -5.12
CA PRO A 135 21.66 -19.92 -6.21
C PRO A 135 21.07 -21.33 -6.23
#